data_AF-A0A842Y9C2-F1
#
_entry.id   AF-A0A842Y9C2-F1
#
_cell.length_a   1.000
_cell.length_b   1.000
_cell.length_c   1.000
_cell.angle_alpha   90.00
_cell.angle_beta   90.00
_cell.angle_gamma   90.00
#
_symmetry.space_group_name_H-M   'P 1'
#
loop_
_entity.id
_entity.type
_entity.pdbx_description
1 polymer ?
#
loop_
_entity_poly.entity_id
_entity_poly.type
_entity_poly.pdbx_seq_one_letter_code
_entity_poly.pdbx_strand_id
1 'polypeptide(L)'
;MLRYVVPYIADDSDFKQMMLIDSNNPAPATLTIDELKTAQEEAKAVLVPDEILDHIIQVRNELKKEGVINSDRRYKQSLDILKAHAYLNGRKAVGEEDLAILQHILWSQPAEIKTVQRVIMSSANPLLNKVLELMDQAQEVNKHVMDSLRDNPEQASSSGVEANAKLKKIGEQLVEHKATAQTQGRSTTRIDEAIAQVAAMNKQVLKDCLGLSL
;
A
#
# COMPACT_ATOMS: atom_id res chain seq x y z
N MET A 1 -7.70 14.96 13.95
CA MET A 1 -6.94 15.98 13.20
C MET A 1 -7.13 15.67 11.72
N LEU A 2 -8.15 16.26 11.11
CA LEU A 2 -8.41 16.17 9.67
C LEU A 2 -8.06 17.53 9.07
N ARG A 3 -7.41 17.53 7.91
CA ARG A 3 -7.01 18.73 7.19
C ARG A 3 -7.62 18.72 5.81
N TYR A 4 -8.18 19.86 5.45
CA TYR A 4 -8.75 20.12 4.15
C TYR A 4 -8.27 21.49 3.67
N VAL A 5 -7.97 21.59 2.38
CA VAL A 5 -7.82 22.88 1.71
C VAL A 5 -9.15 23.14 1.03
N VAL A 6 -9.85 24.19 1.46
CA VAL A 6 -11.16 24.56 0.91
C VAL A 6 -10.94 25.80 0.03
N PRO A 7 -10.87 25.65 -1.31
CA PRO A 7 -10.81 26.80 -2.20
C PRO A 7 -12.17 27.50 -2.27
N TYR A 8 -12.18 28.72 -2.83
CA TYR A 8 -13.44 29.36 -3.22
C TYR A 8 -14.15 28.53 -4.30
N ILE A 9 -15.46 28.73 -4.43
CA ILE A 9 -16.27 28.10 -5.48
C ILE A 9 -15.67 28.48 -6.83
N ALA A 10 -15.24 27.47 -7.59
CA ALA A 10 -14.55 27.65 -8.86
C ALA A 10 -15.52 27.72 -10.05
N ASP A 11 -16.71 27.12 -9.93
CA ASP A 11 -17.70 27.05 -10.99
C ASP A 11 -18.73 28.19 -10.86
N ASP A 12 -18.94 28.94 -11.94
CA ASP A 12 -19.84 30.09 -11.98
C ASP A 12 -21.31 29.70 -11.76
N SER A 13 -21.72 28.49 -12.16
CA SER A 13 -23.07 27.99 -11.91
C SER A 13 -23.28 27.68 -10.43
N ASP A 14 -22.32 27.00 -9.79
CA ASP A 14 -22.36 26.74 -8.34
C ASP A 14 -22.31 28.03 -7.54
N PHE A 15 -21.52 29.01 -7.99
CA PHE A 15 -21.44 30.33 -7.36
C PHE A 15 -22.78 31.08 -7.47
N LYS A 16 -23.41 31.03 -8.64
CA LYS A 16 -24.74 31.60 -8.86
C LYS A 16 -25.79 30.90 -8.00
N GLN A 17 -25.75 29.57 -7.88
CA GLN A 17 -26.66 28.84 -7.00
C GLN A 17 -26.47 29.25 -5.53
N MET A 18 -25.22 29.35 -5.06
CA MET A 18 -24.92 29.82 -3.70
C MET A 18 -25.50 31.21 -3.41
N MET A 19 -25.45 32.13 -4.39
CA MET A 19 -26.05 33.46 -4.27
C MET A 19 -27.58 33.48 -4.24
N LEU A 20 -28.22 32.43 -4.78
CA LEU A 20 -29.69 32.31 -4.90
C LEU A 20 -30.32 31.45 -3.80
N ILE A 21 -29.52 30.78 -2.97
CA ILE A 21 -30.03 29.99 -1.84
C ILE A 21 -30.61 30.93 -0.79
N ASP A 22 -31.94 30.91 -0.65
CA ASP A 22 -32.62 31.45 0.52
C ASP A 22 -32.31 30.56 1.74
N SER A 23 -32.06 31.16 2.90
CA SER A 23 -31.51 30.51 4.10
C SER A 23 -32.46 29.51 4.81
N ASN A 24 -33.42 28.92 4.10
CA ASN A 24 -34.36 27.96 4.66
C ASN A 24 -33.70 26.58 4.79
N ASN A 25 -32.75 26.50 5.72
CA ASN A 25 -32.00 25.29 6.00
C ASN A 25 -32.89 24.35 6.83
N PRO A 26 -33.16 23.11 6.39
CA PRO A 26 -33.86 22.16 7.23
C PRO A 26 -33.13 22.00 8.56
N ALA A 27 -33.89 21.81 9.64
CA ALA A 27 -33.30 21.62 10.96
C ALA A 27 -32.28 20.48 10.88
N PRO A 28 -31.03 20.71 11.30
CA PRO A 28 -29.99 19.70 11.19
C PRO A 28 -30.36 18.49 12.04
N ALA A 29 -29.98 17.29 11.59
CA ALA A 29 -30.03 16.12 12.44
C ALA A 29 -29.16 16.37 13.68
N THR A 30 -29.76 16.28 14.87
CA THR A 30 -29.08 16.51 16.14
C THR A 30 -28.80 15.20 16.85
N LEU A 31 -27.71 15.17 17.62
CA LEU A 31 -27.35 14.05 18.49
C LEU A 31 -27.30 14.57 19.94
N THR A 32 -27.83 13.81 20.89
CA THR A 32 -27.71 14.11 22.31
C THR A 32 -26.29 13.82 22.82
N ILE A 33 -25.95 14.39 23.98
CA ILE A 33 -24.63 14.17 24.60
C ILE A 33 -24.42 12.69 24.97
N ASP A 34 -25.48 12.01 25.41
CA ASP A 34 -25.38 10.61 25.82
C ASP A 34 -25.23 9.69 24.60
N GLU A 35 -25.97 9.93 23.53
CA GLU A 35 -25.75 9.25 22.23
C GLU A 35 -24.32 9.48 21.72
N LEU A 36 -23.76 10.69 21.88
CA LEU A 36 -22.39 10.99 21.48
C LEU A 36 -21.37 10.16 22.27
N LYS A 37 -21.56 10.06 23.60
CA LYS A 37 -20.66 9.27 24.46
C LYS A 37 -20.73 7.79 24.09
N THR A 38 -21.94 7.25 23.89
CA THR A 38 -22.11 5.87 23.44
C THR A 38 -21.42 5.63 22.10
N ALA A 39 -21.62 6.49 21.11
CA ALA A 39 -20.96 6.37 19.81
C ALA A 39 -19.42 6.44 19.93
N GLN A 40 -18.88 7.28 20.82
CA GLN A 40 -17.44 7.36 21.07
C GLN A 40 -16.88 6.08 21.72
N GLU A 41 -17.62 5.46 22.64
CA GLU A 41 -17.23 4.20 23.26
C GLU A 41 -17.27 3.04 22.26
N GLU A 42 -18.32 2.96 21.46
CA GLU A 42 -18.48 1.95 20.40
C GLU A 42 -17.39 2.10 19.33
N ALA A 43 -17.10 3.32 18.89
CA ALA A 43 -16.00 3.59 17.97
C ALA A 43 -14.65 3.13 18.54
N LYS A 44 -14.36 3.37 19.83
CA LYS A 44 -13.11 2.89 20.46
C LYS A 44 -12.99 1.36 20.49
N ALA A 45 -14.13 0.67 20.61
CA ALA A 45 -14.20 -0.79 20.64
C ALA A 45 -13.98 -1.45 19.27
N VAL A 46 -14.02 -0.69 18.17
CA VAL A 46 -13.68 -1.20 16.83
C VAL A 46 -12.27 -1.79 16.84
N LEU A 47 -12.15 -2.99 16.28
CA LEU A 47 -10.90 -3.72 16.18
C LEU A 47 -10.01 -3.12 15.08
N VAL A 48 -8.71 -3.07 15.32
CA VAL A 48 -7.71 -2.78 14.29
C VAL A 48 -6.94 -4.07 14.05
N PRO A 49 -7.20 -4.77 12.93
CA PRO A 49 -6.45 -5.96 12.56
C PRO A 49 -4.96 -5.66 12.38
N ASP A 50 -4.11 -6.68 12.58
CA ASP A 50 -2.65 -6.55 12.46
C ASP A 50 -2.25 -6.18 11.04
N GLU A 51 -2.98 -6.68 10.04
CA GLU A 51 -2.77 -6.34 8.63
C GLU A 51 -2.89 -4.83 8.39
N ILE A 52 -3.84 -4.16 9.07
CA ILE A 52 -3.99 -2.70 8.95
C ILE A 52 -2.80 -1.96 9.56
N LEU A 53 -2.21 -2.49 10.64
CA LEU A 53 -1.02 -1.89 11.25
C LEU A 53 0.19 -2.03 10.32
N ASP A 54 0.35 -3.17 9.65
CA ASP A 54 1.39 -3.38 8.64
C ASP A 54 1.25 -2.40 7.47
N HIS A 55 0.03 -2.18 6.98
CA HIS A 55 -0.23 -1.17 5.94
C HIS A 55 0.18 0.24 6.39
N ILE A 56 -0.12 0.60 7.64
CA ILE A 56 0.28 1.91 8.20
C ILE A 56 1.81 2.02 8.27
N ILE A 57 2.51 0.95 8.65
CA ILE A 57 3.99 0.92 8.66
C ILE A 57 4.54 1.09 7.24
N GLN A 58 3.93 0.44 6.24
CA GLN A 58 4.31 0.60 4.85
C GLN A 58 4.13 2.05 4.38
N VAL A 59 2.94 2.64 4.60
CA VAL A 59 2.65 4.05 4.29
C VAL A 59 3.69 4.96 4.96
N ARG A 60 4.00 4.72 6.24
CA ARG A 60 4.99 5.51 6.98
C ARG A 60 6.37 5.45 6.32
N ASN A 61 6.81 4.28 5.89
CA ASN A 61 8.10 4.10 5.25
C ASN A 61 8.15 4.73 3.85
N GLU A 62 7.08 4.58 3.05
CA GLU A 62 6.97 5.19 1.72
C GLU A 62 6.94 6.72 1.81
N LEU A 63 6.14 7.30 2.71
CA LEU A 63 6.12 8.74 2.96
C LEU A 63 7.50 9.26 3.37
N LYS A 64 8.22 8.52 4.23
CA LYS A 64 9.58 8.89 4.65
C LYS A 64 10.56 8.91 3.47
N LYS A 65 10.46 7.97 2.52
CA LYS A 65 11.29 7.96 1.29
C LYS A 65 11.01 9.19 0.42
N GLU A 66 9.77 9.66 0.41
CA GLU A 66 9.31 10.85 -0.32
C GLU A 66 9.57 12.17 0.44
N GLY A 67 10.26 12.13 1.58
CA GLY A 67 10.58 13.30 2.39
C GLY A 67 9.45 13.80 3.30
N VAL A 68 8.30 13.11 3.35
CA VAL A 68 7.17 13.45 4.23
C VAL A 68 7.31 12.72 5.56
N ILE A 69 7.70 13.45 6.61
CA ILE A 69 7.95 12.88 7.94
C ILE A 69 6.83 13.28 8.91
N ASN A 70 6.16 12.27 9.46
CA ASN A 70 5.11 12.41 10.46
C ASN A 70 5.58 11.85 11.82
N SER A 71 5.15 12.46 12.93
CA SER A 71 5.47 11.96 14.27
C SER A 71 4.71 10.69 14.61
N ASP A 72 5.29 9.83 15.45
CA ASP A 72 4.64 8.58 15.90
C ASP A 72 3.30 8.86 16.60
N ARG A 73 3.19 10.00 17.31
CA ARG A 73 1.93 10.47 17.91
C ARG A 73 0.84 10.66 16.85
N ARG A 74 1.16 11.17 15.66
CA ARG A 74 0.18 11.40 14.58
C ARG A 74 -0.38 10.08 14.06
N TYR A 75 0.46 9.06 13.88
CA TYR A 75 0.02 7.72 13.49
C TYR A 75 -0.83 7.07 14.59
N LYS A 76 -0.46 7.23 15.86
CA LYS A 76 -1.29 6.71 16.96
C LYS A 76 -2.69 7.34 16.98
N GLN A 77 -2.77 8.66 16.75
CA GLN A 77 -4.06 9.38 16.68
C GLN A 77 -4.86 9.06 15.43
N SER A 78 -4.24 8.66 14.32
CA SER A 78 -4.99 8.27 13.12
C SER A 78 -5.76 6.97 13.32
N LEU A 79 -5.33 6.09 14.23
CA LEU A 79 -6.07 4.87 14.57
C LEU A 79 -7.48 5.18 15.10
N ASP A 80 -7.62 6.20 15.96
CA ASP A 80 -8.93 6.61 16.48
C ASP A 80 -9.87 7.07 15.35
N ILE A 81 -9.31 7.71 14.32
CA ILE A 81 -10.05 8.16 13.14
C ILE A 81 -10.44 6.97 12.24
N LEU A 82 -9.54 6.01 12.03
CA LEU A 82 -9.86 4.79 11.27
C LEU A 82 -10.98 4.00 11.95
N LYS A 83 -10.90 3.85 13.26
CA LYS A 83 -11.94 3.21 14.08
C LYS A 83 -13.29 3.92 13.97
N ALA A 84 -13.29 5.25 14.10
CA ALA A 84 -14.51 6.05 13.93
C ALA A 84 -15.08 5.93 12.51
N HIS A 85 -14.23 5.91 11.48
CA HIS A 85 -14.67 5.75 10.10
C HIS A 85 -15.31 4.37 9.86
N ALA A 86 -14.71 3.29 10.36
CA ALA A 86 -15.30 1.96 10.27
C ALA A 86 -16.63 1.87 11.03
N TYR A 87 -16.70 2.43 12.24
CA TYR A 87 -17.91 2.51 13.06
C TYR A 87 -19.06 3.24 12.34
N LEU A 88 -18.78 4.42 11.78
CA LEU A 88 -19.77 5.21 11.03
C LEU A 88 -20.27 4.50 9.77
N ASN A 89 -19.49 3.55 9.24
CA ASN A 89 -19.88 2.65 8.15
C ASN A 89 -20.50 1.33 8.64
N GLY A 90 -20.83 1.21 9.92
CA GLY A 90 -21.47 0.03 10.52
C GLY A 90 -20.56 -1.19 10.67
N ARG A 91 -19.23 -1.03 10.52
CA ARG A 91 -18.24 -2.11 10.62
C ARG A 91 -17.65 -2.19 12.04
N LYS A 92 -17.33 -3.41 12.47
CA LYS A 92 -16.75 -3.70 13.80
C LYS A 92 -15.22 -3.84 13.79
N ALA A 93 -14.62 -3.85 12.61
CA ALA A 93 -13.18 -3.88 12.41
C ALA A 93 -12.82 -2.89 11.31
N VAL A 94 -11.64 -2.28 11.44
CA VAL A 94 -11.05 -1.44 10.41
C VAL A 94 -10.69 -2.30 9.20
N GLY A 95 -11.08 -1.84 8.02
CA GLY A 95 -10.75 -2.43 6.71
C GLY A 95 -9.79 -1.55 5.91
N GLU A 96 -9.38 -2.04 4.76
CA GLU A 96 -8.45 -1.32 3.88
C GLU A 96 -9.06 -0.04 3.32
N GLU A 97 -10.37 -0.02 3.11
CA GLU A 97 -11.14 1.14 2.67
C GLU A 97 -11.03 2.33 3.64
N ASP A 98 -10.76 2.07 4.92
CA ASP A 98 -10.59 3.14 5.92
C ASP A 98 -9.25 3.87 5.76
N LEU A 99 -8.22 3.21 5.19
CA LEU A 99 -6.89 3.81 5.01
C LEU A 99 -6.93 5.04 4.11
N ALA A 100 -7.93 5.14 3.23
CA ALA A 100 -8.14 6.30 2.37
C ALA A 100 -8.27 7.61 3.17
N ILE A 101 -8.79 7.57 4.41
CA ILE A 101 -8.96 8.78 5.24
C ILE A 101 -7.62 9.37 5.71
N LEU A 102 -6.54 8.57 5.71
CA LEU A 102 -5.19 9.02 6.08
C LEU A 102 -4.70 10.16 5.18
N GLN A 103 -5.26 10.29 3.98
CA GLN A 103 -4.91 11.35 3.02
C GLN A 103 -5.25 12.74 3.55
N HIS A 104 -6.14 12.83 4.54
CA HIS A 104 -6.52 14.07 5.21
C HIS A 104 -5.73 14.29 6.52
N ILE A 105 -4.84 13.35 6.88
CA ILE A 105 -4.16 13.34 8.19
C ILE A 105 -2.64 13.49 8.03
N LEU A 106 -2.05 12.81 7.04
CA LEU A 106 -0.61 12.60 6.94
C LEU A 106 0.16 13.68 6.17
N TRP A 107 -0.50 14.72 5.66
CA TRP A 107 0.17 15.92 5.16
C TRP A 107 0.17 17.04 6.21
N SER A 108 1.22 17.86 6.15
CA SER A 108 1.41 19.08 6.93
C SER A 108 1.34 20.33 6.05
N GLN A 109 1.79 20.24 4.80
CA GLN A 109 1.74 21.33 3.82
C GLN A 109 0.93 20.94 2.58
N PRO A 110 0.23 21.90 1.92
CA PRO A 110 -0.57 21.60 0.72
C PRO A 110 0.21 20.94 -0.41
N ALA A 111 1.51 21.26 -0.55
CA ALA A 111 2.39 20.64 -1.54
C ALA A 111 2.55 19.12 -1.34
N GLU A 112 2.38 18.62 -0.12
CA GLU A 112 2.53 17.18 0.20
C GLU A 112 1.26 16.38 -0.13
N ILE A 113 0.11 17.04 -0.36
CA ILE A 113 -1.18 16.35 -0.55
C ILE A 113 -1.11 15.31 -1.66
N LYS A 114 -0.57 15.67 -2.83
CA LYS A 114 -0.46 14.75 -3.98
C LYS A 114 0.43 13.55 -3.67
N THR A 115 1.55 13.78 -3.00
CA THR A 115 2.47 12.71 -2.57
C THR A 115 1.79 11.77 -1.58
N VAL A 116 1.12 12.33 -0.57
CA VAL A 116 0.42 11.54 0.46
C VAL A 116 -0.71 10.72 -0.15
N GLN A 117 -1.53 11.32 -1.02
CA GLN A 117 -2.61 10.63 -1.72
C GLN A 117 -2.09 9.47 -2.57
N ARG A 118 -1.05 9.72 -3.36
CA ARG A 118 -0.40 8.69 -4.19
C ARG A 118 0.09 7.53 -3.33
N VAL A 119 0.83 7.83 -2.25
CA VAL A 119 1.39 6.81 -1.36
C VAL A 119 0.28 5.97 -0.71
N ILE A 120 -0.80 6.60 -0.24
CA ILE A 120 -1.92 5.86 0.35
C ILE A 120 -2.59 4.96 -0.70
N MET A 121 -2.83 5.47 -1.91
CA MET A 121 -3.42 4.68 -2.99
C MET A 121 -2.50 3.54 -3.47
N SER A 122 -1.18 3.74 -3.52
CA SER A 122 -0.23 2.69 -3.88
C SER A 122 -0.08 1.66 -2.76
N SER A 123 -0.17 2.09 -1.50
CA SER A 123 -0.08 1.21 -0.34
C SER A 123 -1.29 0.27 -0.20
N ALA A 124 -2.42 0.60 -0.81
CA ALA A 124 -3.60 -0.28 -0.90
C ALA A 124 -3.36 -1.55 -1.75
N ASN A 125 -2.16 -1.72 -2.33
CA ASN A 125 -1.74 -2.99 -2.93
C ASN A 125 -0.36 -3.44 -2.40
N PRO A 126 -0.25 -3.79 -1.10
CA PRO A 126 1.01 -4.25 -0.48
C PRO A 126 1.58 -5.46 -1.19
N LEU A 127 0.68 -6.33 -1.65
CA LEU A 127 1.02 -7.55 -2.35
C LEU A 127 1.75 -7.23 -3.65
N LEU A 128 1.25 -6.26 -4.43
CA LEU A 128 1.91 -5.82 -5.64
C LEU A 128 3.26 -5.16 -5.35
N ASN A 129 3.37 -4.34 -4.30
CA ASN A 129 4.65 -3.74 -3.93
C ASN A 129 5.68 -4.81 -3.52
N LYS A 130 5.23 -5.85 -2.81
CA LYS A 130 6.10 -6.97 -2.44
C LYS A 130 6.53 -7.79 -3.66
N VAL A 131 5.62 -7.99 -4.61
CA VAL A 131 5.92 -8.62 -5.90
C VAL A 131 6.95 -7.81 -6.69
N LEU A 132 6.81 -6.48 -6.74
CA LEU A 132 7.77 -5.60 -7.40
C LEU A 132 9.15 -5.65 -6.72
N GLU A 133 9.22 -5.60 -5.39
CA GLU A 133 10.48 -5.71 -4.65
C GLU A 133 11.18 -7.06 -4.91
N LEU A 134 10.42 -8.16 -4.93
CA LEU A 134 10.94 -9.50 -5.26
C LEU A 134 11.41 -9.60 -6.71
N MET A 135 10.72 -8.93 -7.64
CA MET A 135 11.15 -8.84 -9.04
C MET A 135 12.46 -8.07 -9.19
N ASP A 136 12.60 -6.92 -8.52
CA ASP A 136 13.84 -6.14 -8.56
C ASP A 136 15.03 -6.95 -8.00
N GLN A 137 14.82 -7.69 -6.90
CA GLN A 137 15.83 -8.60 -6.35
C GLN A 137 16.21 -9.72 -7.34
N ALA A 138 15.22 -10.31 -8.02
CA ALA A 138 15.48 -11.34 -9.01
C ALA A 138 16.28 -10.81 -10.22
N GLN A 139 15.94 -9.60 -10.69
CA GLN A 139 16.66 -8.94 -11.78
C GLN A 139 18.11 -8.63 -11.40
N GLU A 140 18.35 -8.14 -10.19
CA GLU A 140 19.71 -7.82 -9.72
C GLU A 140 20.56 -9.09 -9.58
N VAL A 141 20.00 -10.18 -9.03
CA VAL A 141 20.68 -11.48 -8.96
C VAL A 141 21.01 -12.00 -10.36
N ASN A 142 20.07 -11.94 -11.30
CA ASN A 142 20.29 -12.39 -12.66
C ASN A 142 21.37 -11.55 -13.37
N LYS A 143 21.31 -10.23 -13.23
CA LYS A 143 22.30 -9.31 -13.82
C LYS A 143 23.69 -9.58 -13.26
N HIS A 144 23.83 -9.70 -11.94
CA HIS A 144 25.11 -9.98 -11.30
C HIS A 144 25.74 -11.28 -11.82
N VAL A 145 24.94 -12.32 -12.04
CA VAL A 145 25.42 -13.62 -12.55
C VAL A 145 25.83 -13.52 -14.01
N MET A 146 25.07 -12.80 -14.83
CA MET A 146 25.38 -12.60 -16.24
C MET A 146 26.65 -11.76 -16.44
N ASP A 147 26.85 -10.73 -15.62
CA ASP A 147 28.10 -9.95 -15.62
C ASP A 147 29.28 -10.81 -15.14
N SER A 148 29.12 -11.60 -14.08
CA SER A 148 30.16 -12.55 -13.62
C SER A 148 30.50 -13.63 -14.65
N LEU A 149 29.52 -14.12 -15.42
CA LEU A 149 29.71 -15.04 -16.54
C LEU A 149 30.60 -14.44 -17.64
N ARG A 150 30.40 -13.15 -17.94
CA ARG A 150 31.20 -12.43 -18.94
C ARG A 150 32.63 -12.21 -18.48
N ASP A 151 32.81 -11.87 -17.21
CA ASP A 151 34.10 -11.38 -16.70
C ASP A 151 34.99 -12.50 -16.14
N ASN A 152 34.43 -13.59 -15.58
CA ASN A 152 35.19 -14.72 -15.02
C ASN A 152 34.50 -16.10 -15.24
N PRO A 153 34.76 -16.78 -16.38
CA PRO A 153 34.10 -18.04 -16.73
C PRO A 153 34.34 -19.20 -15.75
N GLU A 154 35.47 -19.23 -15.03
CA GLU A 154 35.81 -20.31 -14.10
C GLU A 154 34.99 -20.26 -12.79
N GLN A 155 34.53 -19.08 -12.37
CA GLN A 155 33.65 -18.92 -11.19
C GLN A 155 32.16 -18.98 -11.52
N ALA A 156 31.81 -18.99 -12.82
CA ALA A 156 30.44 -18.96 -13.30
C ALA A 156 29.56 -20.11 -12.75
N SER A 157 30.14 -21.31 -12.59
CA SER A 157 29.40 -22.46 -12.06
C SER A 157 29.03 -22.28 -10.58
N SER A 158 29.90 -21.69 -9.76
CA SER A 158 29.63 -21.46 -8.33
C SER A 158 28.62 -20.34 -8.13
N SER A 159 28.78 -19.21 -8.84
CA SER A 159 27.84 -18.09 -8.80
C SER A 159 26.47 -18.47 -9.37
N GLY A 160 26.41 -19.35 -10.38
CA GLY A 160 25.16 -19.87 -10.92
C GLY A 160 24.37 -20.73 -9.92
N VAL A 161 25.04 -21.55 -9.09
CA VAL A 161 24.38 -22.34 -8.04
C VAL A 161 23.76 -21.44 -6.97
N GLU A 162 24.50 -20.44 -6.47
CA GLU A 162 23.99 -19.50 -5.48
C GLU A 162 22.82 -18.66 -6.01
N ALA A 163 22.89 -18.23 -7.27
CA ALA A 163 21.83 -17.48 -7.90
C ALA A 163 20.58 -18.29 -8.14
N ASN A 164 20.71 -19.54 -8.60
CA ASN A 164 19.57 -20.46 -8.71
C ASN A 164 18.89 -20.66 -7.35
N ALA A 165 19.66 -20.86 -6.27
CA ALA A 165 19.09 -20.98 -4.92
C ALA A 165 18.31 -19.71 -4.49
N LYS A 166 18.84 -18.52 -4.77
CA LYS A 166 18.16 -17.25 -4.49
C LYS A 166 16.91 -17.05 -5.35
N LEU A 167 16.99 -17.28 -6.66
CA LEU A 167 15.86 -17.17 -7.59
C LEU A 167 14.75 -18.17 -7.27
N LYS A 168 15.11 -19.40 -6.87
CA LYS A 168 14.14 -20.40 -6.41
C LYS A 168 13.40 -19.94 -5.15
N LYS A 169 14.14 -19.40 -4.16
CA LYS A 169 13.54 -18.84 -2.94
C LYS A 169 12.60 -17.67 -3.24
N ILE A 170 12.99 -16.77 -4.15
CA ILE A 170 12.13 -15.66 -4.60
C ILE A 170 10.87 -16.21 -5.30
N GLY A 171 11.01 -17.24 -6.13
CA GLY A 171 9.87 -17.90 -6.78
C GLY A 171 8.90 -18.54 -5.79
N GLU A 172 9.40 -19.19 -4.74
CA GLU A 172 8.57 -19.76 -3.67
C GLU A 172 7.79 -18.67 -2.92
N GLN A 173 8.43 -17.53 -2.61
CA GLN A 173 7.78 -16.38 -1.99
C GLN A 173 6.69 -15.76 -2.89
N LEU A 174 6.92 -15.67 -4.20
CA LEU A 174 5.91 -15.17 -5.15
C LEU A 174 4.69 -16.09 -5.25
N VAL A 175 4.89 -17.42 -5.16
CA VAL A 175 3.79 -18.40 -5.14
C VAL A 175 2.99 -18.32 -3.83
N GLU A 176 3.65 -18.11 -2.70
CA GLU A 176 2.99 -17.87 -1.42
C GLU A 176 2.13 -16.60 -1.47
N HIS A 177 2.67 -15.49 -1.99
CA HIS A 177 1.92 -14.26 -2.20
C HIS A 177 0.75 -14.42 -3.18
N LYS A 178 0.88 -15.26 -4.21
CA LYS A 178 -0.25 -15.61 -5.10
C LYS A 178 -1.38 -16.30 -4.33
N ALA A 179 -1.05 -17.25 -3.46
CA ALA A 179 -2.05 -17.95 -2.64
C ALA A 179 -2.77 -16.96 -1.71
N THR A 180 -2.03 -16.02 -1.11
CA THR A 180 -2.62 -14.93 -0.31
C THR A 180 -3.52 -14.01 -1.13
N ALA A 181 -3.16 -13.68 -2.39
CA ALA A 181 -4.02 -12.89 -3.27
C ALA A 181 -5.34 -13.59 -3.57
N GLN A 182 -5.29 -14.90 -3.81
CA GLN A 182 -6.46 -15.72 -4.16
C GLN A 182 -7.42 -15.87 -2.99
N THR A 183 -6.91 -16.05 -1.76
CA THR A 183 -7.75 -16.12 -0.55
C THR A 183 -8.39 -14.77 -0.24
N GLN A 184 -7.75 -13.67 -0.63
CA GLN A 184 -8.26 -12.30 -0.48
C GLN A 184 -9.13 -11.82 -1.65
N GLY A 185 -9.39 -12.67 -2.67
CA GLY A 185 -10.20 -12.30 -3.84
C GLY A 185 -9.57 -11.21 -4.73
N ARG A 186 -8.25 -11.01 -4.64
CA ARG A 186 -7.50 -10.00 -5.40
C ARG A 186 -7.03 -10.55 -6.74
N SER A 187 -6.81 -9.66 -7.71
CA SER A 187 -6.29 -10.04 -9.04
C SER A 187 -4.85 -10.61 -8.95
N THR A 188 -4.62 -11.78 -9.55
CA THR A 188 -3.31 -12.46 -9.55
C THR A 188 -2.46 -12.19 -10.79
N THR A 189 -2.98 -11.48 -11.80
CA THR A 189 -2.38 -11.39 -13.13
C THR A 189 -0.92 -10.93 -13.11
N ARG A 190 -0.60 -9.89 -12.32
CA ARG A 190 0.79 -9.39 -12.20
C ARG A 190 1.71 -10.33 -11.42
N ILE A 191 1.16 -11.12 -10.49
CA ILE A 191 1.93 -12.12 -9.75
C ILE A 191 2.27 -13.29 -10.66
N ASP A 192 1.33 -13.69 -11.51
CA ASP A 192 1.53 -14.72 -12.52
C ASP A 192 2.63 -14.32 -13.53
N GLU A 193 2.62 -13.05 -13.98
CA GLU A 193 3.68 -12.48 -14.81
C GLU A 193 5.05 -12.49 -14.11
N ALA A 194 5.10 -12.08 -12.84
CA ALA A 194 6.33 -12.09 -12.03
C ALA A 194 6.91 -13.50 -11.86
N ILE A 195 6.07 -14.49 -11.54
CA ILE A 195 6.46 -15.90 -11.42
C ILE A 195 7.04 -16.40 -12.75
N ALA A 196 6.39 -16.09 -13.88
CA ALA A 196 6.87 -16.50 -15.19
C ALA A 196 8.25 -15.88 -15.52
N GLN A 197 8.48 -14.61 -15.18
CA GLN A 197 9.76 -13.95 -15.38
C GLN A 197 10.88 -14.54 -14.52
N VAL A 198 10.65 -14.77 -13.23
CA VAL A 198 11.65 -15.38 -12.34
C VAL A 198 11.97 -16.82 -12.78
N ALA A 199 10.97 -17.57 -13.22
CA ALA A 199 11.18 -18.91 -13.78
C ALA A 199 12.02 -18.87 -15.08
N ALA A 200 11.80 -17.88 -15.95
CA ALA A 200 12.59 -17.68 -17.15
C ALA A 200 14.05 -17.32 -16.82
N MET A 201 14.28 -16.41 -15.87
CA MET A 201 15.63 -16.06 -15.39
C MET A 201 16.34 -17.29 -14.82
N ASN A 202 15.65 -18.10 -14.02
CA ASN A 202 16.25 -19.30 -13.46
C ASN A 202 16.63 -20.33 -14.55
N LYS A 203 15.77 -20.54 -15.55
CA LYS A 203 16.11 -21.37 -16.72
C LYS A 203 17.33 -20.85 -17.47
N GLN A 204 17.46 -19.53 -17.59
CA GLN A 204 18.59 -18.93 -18.28
C GLN A 204 19.90 -19.13 -17.50
N VAL A 205 19.88 -18.93 -16.18
CA VAL A 205 21.03 -19.23 -15.31
C VAL A 205 21.42 -20.71 -15.38
N LEU A 206 20.45 -21.63 -15.39
CA LEU A 206 20.71 -23.08 -15.53
C LEU A 206 21.35 -23.44 -16.87
N LYS A 207 20.92 -22.82 -17.97
CA LYS A 207 21.47 -23.05 -19.30
C LYS A 207 22.87 -22.46 -19.45
N ASP A 208 23.04 -21.19 -19.06
CA ASP A 208 24.24 -20.41 -19.36
C ASP A 208 25.37 -20.63 -18.34
N CYS A 209 25.07 -20.92 -17.07
CA CYS A 209 26.08 -21.18 -16.03
C CYS A 209 26.35 -22.66 -15.76
N LEU A 210 25.33 -23.52 -15.89
CA LEU A 210 25.39 -24.91 -15.42
C LEU A 210 25.33 -25.94 -16.57
N GLY A 211 25.13 -25.49 -17.81
CA GLY A 211 25.10 -26.37 -18.99
C GLY A 211 23.96 -27.39 -18.97
N LEU A 212 22.96 -27.20 -18.10
CA LEU A 212 21.80 -28.09 -17.98
C LEU A 212 20.73 -27.65 -18.97
N SER A 213 20.57 -28.41 -20.05
CA SER A 213 19.42 -28.28 -20.95
C SER A 213 18.17 -28.87 -20.30
N LEU A 214 17.21 -28.00 -19.93
CA LEU A 214 15.84 -28.32 -19.52
C LEU A 214 14.87 -28.13 -20.67
#